data_AF-A0A2P8EFB6-F1
#
_entry.id   AF-A0A2P8EFB6-F1
#
_cell.length_a   1.000
_cell.length_b   1.000
_cell.length_c   1.000
_cell.angle_alpha   90.00
_cell.angle_beta   90.00
_cell.angle_gamma   90.00
#
_symmetry.space_group_name_H-M   'P 1'
#
loop_
_entity.id
_entity.type
_entity.pdbx_description
1 polymer ?
#
loop_
_entity_poly.entity_id
_entity_poly.type
_entity_poly.pdbx_seq_one_letter_code
_entity_poly.pdbx_strand_id
1 'polypeptide(L)'
;MRPLRPLARVDARRAAYRRRYATYMTSPAWWRRRERWYRDQTLLTGQTPRCAICEHEWTLAAGDLHHTSYDNLGHEHHTDLVPMCRTCHEQLHQILDTSKHWRRLDRATATTQLITILRRHHTSGDHPEGDHP
;
A
#
# COMPACT_ATOMS: atom_id res chain seq x y z
N MET A 1 4.53 -43.15 -11.76
CA MET A 1 4.56 -41.67 -11.66
C MET A 1 5.01 -41.29 -10.26
N ARG A 2 6.11 -40.56 -10.11
CA ARG A 2 6.62 -40.14 -8.80
C ARG A 2 5.77 -38.97 -8.28
N PRO A 3 5.14 -39.07 -7.10
CA PRO A 3 4.35 -37.95 -6.57
C PRO A 3 5.27 -36.76 -6.31
N LEU A 4 4.88 -35.59 -6.80
CA LEU A 4 5.58 -34.33 -6.51
C LEU A 4 5.60 -34.10 -4.99
N ARG A 5 6.80 -33.82 -4.46
CA ARG A 5 7.00 -33.53 -3.04
C ARG A 5 6.14 -32.34 -2.59
N PRO A 6 5.62 -32.30 -1.35
CA PRO A 6 4.74 -31.25 -0.84
C PRO A 6 5.28 -29.82 -1.05
N LEU A 7 6.60 -29.63 -0.92
CA LEU A 7 7.26 -28.34 -1.14
C LEU A 7 7.12 -27.81 -2.57
N ALA A 8 7.21 -28.68 -3.59
CA ALA A 8 7.07 -28.28 -5.00
C ALA A 8 5.64 -27.77 -5.32
N ARG A 9 4.62 -28.28 -4.62
CA ARG A 9 3.23 -27.79 -4.75
C ARG A 9 3.05 -26.40 -4.12
N VAL A 10 3.71 -26.14 -2.99
CA VAL A 10 3.72 -24.82 -2.34
C VAL A 10 4.37 -23.77 -3.23
N ASP A 11 5.48 -24.11 -3.88
CA ASP A 11 6.18 -23.22 -4.82
C ASP A 11 5.33 -22.89 -6.05
N ALA A 12 4.64 -23.89 -6.62
CA ALA A 12 3.73 -23.69 -7.75
C ALA A 12 2.53 -22.81 -7.38
N ARG A 13 1.91 -23.04 -6.21
CA ARG A 13 0.80 -22.20 -5.71
C ARG A 13 1.24 -20.76 -5.50
N ARG A 14 2.41 -20.54 -4.91
CA ARG A 14 2.98 -19.20 -4.69
C ARG A 14 3.28 -18.48 -6.01
N ALA A 15 3.83 -19.19 -6.99
CA ALA A 15 4.09 -18.64 -8.32
C ALA A 15 2.79 -18.29 -9.06
N ALA A 16 1.77 -19.14 -9.00
CA ALA A 16 0.45 -18.88 -9.58
C ALA A 16 -0.20 -17.64 -8.92
N TYR A 17 -0.13 -17.53 -7.60
CA TYR A 17 -0.63 -16.37 -6.87
C TYR A 17 0.06 -15.06 -7.30
N ARG A 18 1.40 -15.06 -7.38
CA ARG A 18 2.18 -13.90 -7.86
C ARG A 18 1.79 -13.47 -9.27
N ARG A 19 1.56 -14.43 -10.18
CA ARG A 19 1.08 -14.14 -11.54
C ARG A 19 -0.30 -13.52 -11.53
N ARG A 20 -1.26 -14.12 -10.80
CA ARG A 20 -2.62 -13.55 -10.65
C ARG A 20 -2.56 -12.12 -10.11
N TYR A 21 -1.74 -11.88 -9.10
CA TYR A 21 -1.54 -10.55 -8.54
C TYR A 21 -0.98 -9.57 -9.56
N ALA A 22 0.11 -9.92 -10.26
CA ALA A 22 0.72 -9.05 -11.27
C ALA A 22 -0.27 -8.72 -12.40
N THR A 23 -1.04 -9.71 -12.87
CA THR A 23 -2.10 -9.49 -13.87
C THR A 23 -3.20 -8.58 -13.35
N TYR A 24 -3.61 -8.75 -12.08
CA TYR A 24 -4.64 -7.91 -11.49
C TYR A 24 -4.18 -6.45 -11.34
N MET A 25 -2.95 -6.21 -10.89
CA MET A 25 -2.39 -4.87 -10.71
C MET A 25 -2.29 -4.06 -12.02
N THR A 26 -2.24 -4.73 -13.18
CA THR A 26 -2.25 -4.08 -14.49
C THR A 26 -3.62 -4.10 -15.18
N SER A 27 -4.65 -4.63 -14.52
CA SER A 27 -5.98 -4.83 -15.11
C SER A 27 -6.87 -3.58 -15.05
N PRO A 28 -7.84 -3.43 -15.96
CA PRO A 28 -8.90 -2.42 -15.85
C PRO A 28 -9.74 -2.53 -14.57
N ALA A 29 -9.84 -3.73 -13.98
CA ALA A 29 -10.57 -3.93 -12.74
C ALA A 29 -9.92 -3.17 -11.58
N TRP A 30 -8.59 -3.21 -11.48
CA TRP A 30 -7.85 -2.45 -10.48
C TRP A 30 -7.99 -0.94 -10.68
N TRP A 31 -7.91 -0.45 -11.92
CA TRP A 31 -8.13 0.97 -12.22
C TRP A 31 -9.52 1.45 -11.78
N ARG A 32 -10.58 0.70 -12.10
CA ARG A 32 -11.94 0.99 -11.62
C ARG A 32 -12.05 0.92 -10.10
N ARG A 33 -11.32 0.02 -9.45
CA ARG A 33 -11.27 -0.08 -7.98
C ARG A 33 -10.66 1.18 -7.36
N ARG A 34 -9.58 1.72 -7.95
CA ARG A 34 -8.93 2.98 -7.53
C ARG A 34 -9.88 4.17 -7.68
N GLU A 35 -10.54 4.29 -8.83
CA GLU A 35 -11.51 5.36 -9.10
C GLU A 35 -12.65 5.33 -8.10
N ARG A 36 -13.22 4.15 -7.84
CA ARG A 36 -14.27 3.96 -6.82
C ARG A 36 -13.77 4.36 -5.44
N TRP A 37 -12.58 3.88 -5.04
CA TRP A 37 -11.99 4.24 -3.75
C TRP A 37 -11.87 5.77 -3.58
N TYR A 38 -11.36 6.47 -4.60
CA TYR A 38 -11.22 7.93 -4.55
C TYR A 38 -12.56 8.64 -4.38
N ARG A 39 -13.57 8.22 -5.14
CA ARG A 39 -14.94 8.78 -5.05
C ARG A 39 -15.53 8.54 -3.66
N ASP A 40 -15.48 7.30 -3.18
CA ASP A 40 -16.05 6.91 -1.89
C ASP A 40 -15.35 7.67 -0.75
N GLN A 41 -14.02 7.80 -0.81
CA GLN A 41 -13.26 8.56 0.18
C GLN A 41 -13.61 10.05 0.16
N THR A 42 -13.71 10.65 -1.02
CA THR A 42 -14.06 12.08 -1.16
C THR A 42 -15.47 12.35 -0.63
N LEU A 43 -16.42 11.46 -0.89
CA LEU A 43 -17.77 11.55 -0.35
C LEU A 43 -17.80 11.39 1.18
N LEU A 44 -16.97 10.50 1.73
CA LEU A 44 -16.90 10.24 3.16
C LEU A 44 -16.29 11.40 3.95
N THR A 45 -15.24 12.04 3.42
CA THR A 45 -14.49 13.10 4.13
C THR A 45 -14.87 14.52 3.72
N GLY A 46 -15.56 14.68 2.59
CA GLY A 46 -15.82 15.98 1.96
C GLY A 46 -14.57 16.67 1.38
N GLN A 47 -13.44 15.96 1.27
CA GLN A 47 -12.15 16.52 0.88
C GLN A 47 -11.39 15.57 -0.05
N THR A 48 -10.49 16.13 -0.87
CA THR A 48 -9.54 15.33 -1.65
C THR A 48 -8.71 14.43 -0.72
N PRO A 49 -8.56 13.13 -1.03
CA PRO A 49 -7.69 12.24 -0.27
C PRO A 49 -6.27 12.80 -0.17
N ARG A 50 -5.60 12.50 0.93
CA ARG A 50 -4.21 12.89 1.18
C ARG A 50 -3.35 11.66 1.42
N CYS A 51 -2.07 11.76 1.10
CA CYS A 51 -1.10 10.73 1.42
C CYS A 51 -1.16 10.42 2.92
N ALA A 52 -1.30 9.15 3.26
CA ALA A 52 -1.38 8.72 4.65
C ALA A 52 -0.07 8.92 5.41
N ILE A 53 1.03 9.41 4.80
CA ILE A 53 2.32 9.63 5.47
C ILE A 53 2.71 11.10 5.45
N CYS A 54 2.81 11.73 4.28
CA CYS A 54 3.27 13.11 4.13
C CYS A 54 2.14 14.14 3.96
N GLU A 55 0.88 13.71 4.01
CA GLU A 55 -0.33 14.56 3.93
C GLU A 55 -0.50 15.42 2.66
N HIS A 56 0.41 15.28 1.69
CA HIS A 56 0.27 15.86 0.37
C HIS A 56 -0.99 15.34 -0.33
N GLU A 57 -1.57 16.17 -1.19
CA GLU A 57 -2.74 15.78 -1.96
C GLU A 57 -2.49 14.51 -2.77
N TRP A 58 -3.41 13.56 -2.67
CA TRP A 58 -3.37 12.29 -3.38
C TRP A 58 -4.37 12.32 -4.53
N THR A 59 -3.90 12.06 -5.74
CA THR A 59 -4.74 11.95 -6.94
C THR A 59 -4.56 10.60 -7.60
N LEU A 60 -5.54 10.21 -8.41
CA LEU A 60 -5.47 8.98 -9.20
C LEU A 60 -4.26 8.93 -10.15
N ALA A 61 -3.73 10.07 -10.58
CA ALA A 61 -2.58 10.15 -11.48
C ALA A 61 -1.23 10.09 -10.74
N ALA A 62 -1.15 10.70 -9.55
CA ALA A 62 0.12 10.92 -8.84
C ALA A 62 0.35 9.98 -7.65
N GLY A 63 -0.69 9.27 -7.19
CA GLY A 63 -0.61 8.41 -6.02
C GLY A 63 -0.91 6.94 -6.32
N ASP A 64 -0.65 6.08 -5.34
CA ASP A 64 -0.98 4.66 -5.35
C ASP A 64 -1.78 4.27 -4.11
N LEU A 65 -2.54 3.18 -4.21
CA LEU A 65 -3.25 2.57 -3.09
C LEU A 65 -2.42 1.40 -2.56
N HIS A 66 -1.92 1.58 -1.34
CA HIS A 66 -1.19 0.55 -0.62
C HIS A 66 -2.15 -0.48 -0.02
N HIS A 67 -1.86 -1.77 -0.19
CA HIS A 67 -2.66 -2.85 0.39
C HIS A 67 -2.17 -3.19 1.80
N THR A 68 -3.07 -3.09 2.78
CA THR A 68 -2.85 -3.54 4.16
C THR A 68 -3.15 -5.03 4.33
N SER A 69 -4.01 -5.59 3.48
CA SER A 69 -4.24 -7.04 3.32
C SER A 69 -4.40 -7.39 1.84
N TYR A 70 -4.05 -8.63 1.48
CA TYR A 70 -4.27 -9.19 0.15
C TYR A 70 -5.32 -10.32 0.15
N ASP A 71 -5.99 -10.57 1.27
CA ASP A 71 -6.92 -11.69 1.42
C ASP A 71 -8.13 -11.56 0.48
N ASN A 72 -8.55 -10.32 0.22
CA ASN A 72 -9.70 -9.99 -0.63
C ASN A 72 -9.29 -9.51 -2.03
N LEU A 73 -8.19 -10.00 -2.60
CA LEU A 73 -7.70 -9.52 -3.89
C LEU A 73 -8.77 -9.65 -5.01
N GLY A 74 -9.14 -8.51 -5.60
CA GLY A 74 -10.23 -8.34 -6.58
C GLY A 74 -11.57 -7.88 -5.97
N HIS A 75 -11.69 -7.91 -4.65
CA HIS A 75 -12.88 -7.56 -3.85
C HIS A 75 -12.49 -6.76 -2.60
N GLU A 76 -11.44 -5.94 -2.70
CA GLU A 76 -10.83 -5.29 -1.54
C GLU A 76 -11.83 -4.37 -0.83
N HIS A 77 -11.92 -4.47 0.49
CA HIS A 77 -12.67 -3.51 1.28
C HIS A 77 -12.03 -2.12 1.19
N HIS A 78 -12.80 -1.09 1.48
CA HIS A 78 -12.27 0.29 1.47
C HIS A 78 -11.09 0.48 2.43
N THR A 79 -11.15 -0.19 3.58
CA THR A 79 -10.13 -0.18 4.64
C THR A 79 -8.90 -1.05 4.35
N ASP A 80 -8.97 -1.93 3.34
CA ASP A 80 -7.82 -2.73 2.91
C ASP A 80 -6.81 -1.89 2.10
N LEU A 81 -7.20 -0.67 1.73
CA LEU A 81 -6.47 0.23 0.85
C LEU A 81 -6.17 1.55 1.54
N VAL A 82 -4.92 2.01 1.42
CA VAL A 82 -4.44 3.26 2.04
C VAL A 82 -3.81 4.16 0.96
N PRO A 83 -4.23 5.44 0.83
CA PRO A 83 -3.67 6.34 -0.17
C PRO A 83 -2.25 6.75 0.21
N MET A 84 -1.30 6.61 -0.71
CA MET A 84 0.07 7.07 -0.54
C MET A 84 0.58 7.70 -1.83
N CYS A 85 1.38 8.76 -1.73
CA CYS A 85 2.19 9.20 -2.87
C CYS A 85 3.24 8.14 -3.20
N ARG A 86 3.74 8.12 -4.43
CA ARG A 86 4.71 7.10 -4.90
C ARG A 86 5.94 6.98 -3.99
N THR A 87 6.51 8.11 -3.60
CA THR A 87 7.71 8.14 -2.74
C THR A 87 7.48 7.50 -1.38
N CYS A 88 6.40 7.88 -0.68
CA CYS A 88 6.09 7.28 0.63
C CYS A 88 5.69 5.81 0.50
N HIS A 89 5.01 5.44 -0.59
CA HIS A 89 4.65 4.05 -0.88
C HIS A 89 5.91 3.17 -1.07
N GLU A 90 6.86 3.62 -1.89
CA GLU A 90 8.12 2.92 -2.13
C GLU A 90 8.99 2.83 -0.87
N GLN A 91 9.09 3.92 -0.11
CA GLN A 91 9.83 3.93 1.16
C GLN A 91 9.26 2.92 2.16
N LEU A 92 7.93 2.85 2.27
CA LEU A 92 7.28 1.88 3.14
C LEU A 92 7.55 0.45 2.68
N HIS A 93 7.48 0.17 1.37
CA HIS A 93 7.84 -1.12 0.81
C HIS A 93 9.30 -1.50 1.07
N GLN A 94 10.23 -0.56 0.90
CA GLN A 94 11.65 -0.76 1.18
C GLN A 94 11.88 -1.19 2.65
N ILE A 95 11.19 -0.57 3.60
CA ILE A 95 11.31 -0.92 5.02
C ILE A 95 10.71 -2.31 5.29
N LEU A 96 9.55 -2.60 4.71
CA LEU A 96 8.88 -3.91 4.86
C LEU A 96 9.71 -5.05 4.28
N ASP A 97 10.39 -4.84 3.15
CA ASP A 97 11.14 -5.89 2.48
C ASP A 97 12.52 -6.14 3.11
N THR A 98 13.16 -5.08 3.63
CA THR A 98 14.51 -5.16 4.23
C THR A 98 14.51 -5.74 5.65
N SER A 99 13.50 -5.44 6.46
CA SER A 99 13.49 -5.85 7.87
C SER A 99 12.84 -7.20 8.11
N LYS A 100 13.57 -8.13 8.76
CA LYS A 100 13.00 -9.39 9.25
C LYS A 100 11.93 -9.18 10.32
N HIS A 101 12.02 -8.10 11.11
CA HIS A 101 11.05 -7.80 12.15
C HIS A 101 9.69 -7.48 11.51
N TRP A 102 9.67 -6.55 10.55
CA TRP A 102 8.44 -6.15 9.86
C TRP A 102 7.78 -7.29 9.09
N ARG A 103 8.58 -8.20 8.50
CA ARG A 103 8.06 -9.38 7.79
C ARG A 103 7.42 -10.44 8.68
N ARG A 104 7.64 -10.39 9.99
CA ARG A 104 7.03 -11.34 10.95
C ARG A 104 5.68 -10.86 11.48
N LEU A 105 5.41 -9.56 11.40
CA LEU A 105 4.12 -9.00 11.77
C LEU A 105 3.11 -9.25 10.65
N ASP A 106 1.82 -9.24 11.01
CA ASP A 106 0.78 -9.18 10.00
C ASP A 106 0.88 -7.87 9.20
N ARG A 107 0.48 -7.91 7.93
CA ARG A 107 0.69 -6.82 6.98
C ARG A 107 -0.05 -5.55 7.40
N ALA A 108 -1.21 -5.67 8.03
CA ALA A 108 -2.01 -4.54 8.47
C ALA A 108 -1.34 -3.82 9.65
N THR A 109 -0.92 -4.56 10.68
CA THR A 109 -0.18 -4.03 11.83
C THR A 109 1.13 -3.37 11.41
N ALA A 110 1.92 -4.05 10.57
CA ALA A 110 3.19 -3.50 10.07
C ALA A 110 2.97 -2.19 9.32
N THR A 111 1.95 -2.12 8.47
CA THR A 111 1.60 -0.90 7.73
C THR A 111 1.19 0.23 8.67
N THR A 112 0.30 -0.02 9.63
CA THR A 112 -0.20 0.99 10.58
C THR A 112 0.92 1.56 11.45
N GLN A 113 1.82 0.69 11.94
CA GLN A 113 2.96 1.12 12.75
C GLN A 113 3.96 1.93 11.91
N LEU A 114 4.27 1.50 10.69
CA LEU A 114 5.17 2.24 9.80
C LEU A 114 4.59 3.59 9.39
N ILE A 115 3.30 3.68 9.07
CA ILE A 115 2.65 4.96 8.81
C ILE A 115 2.84 5.91 10.00
N THR A 116 2.62 5.41 11.21
CA THR A 116 2.78 6.22 12.43
C THR A 116 4.21 6.72 12.61
N ILE A 117 5.21 5.86 12.39
CA ILE A 117 6.64 6.21 12.49
C ILE A 117 7.02 7.21 11.39
N LEU A 118 6.65 6.93 10.14
CA LEU A 118 7.02 7.77 8.99
C LEU A 118 6.34 9.14 9.05
N ARG A 119 5.08 9.23 9.50
CA ARG A 119 4.41 10.53 9.76
C ARG A 119 5.24 11.42 10.67
N ARG A 120 5.73 10.88 11.79
CA ARG A 120 6.54 11.63 12.76
C ARG A 120 7.80 12.19 12.12
N HIS A 121 8.48 11.40 11.29
CA HIS A 121 9.67 11.85 10.57
C HIS A 121 9.38 12.95 9.56
N HIS A 122 8.23 12.90 8.87
CA HIS A 122 7.83 13.98 7.97
C HIS A 122 7.45 15.26 8.72
N THR A 123 6.70 15.16 9.82
CA THR A 123 6.34 16.34 10.62
C THR A 123 7.55 16.99 11.32
N SER A 124 8.58 16.20 11.64
CA SER A 124 9.82 16.71 12.23
C SER A 124 10.84 17.18 11.19
N GLY A 125 10.65 16.84 9.91
CA GLY A 125 11.50 17.25 8.79
C GLY A 125 11.01 18.49 8.04
N ASP A 126 9.85 19.04 8.41
CA ASP A 126 9.28 20.26 7.85
C ASP A 126 9.52 21.42 8.84
N HIS A 127 10.76 21.92 8.89
CA HIS A 127 11.07 23.24 9.41
C HIS A 127 11.44 24.09 8.19
N PRO A 128 10.51 24.88 7.61
CA PRO A 128 10.92 25.88 6.63
C PRO A 128 11.86 26.84 7.35
N GLU A 129 13.05 27.02 6.80
CA GLU A 129 14.01 28.04 7.24
C GLU A 129 13.25 29.37 7.39
N GLY A 130 13.21 29.83 8.64
CA GLY A 130 12.65 31.11 8.99
C GLY A 130 13.40 32.21 8.27
N ASP A 131 12.60 33.05 7.63
CA ASP A 131 12.83 34.45 7.30
C ASP A 131 13.88 35.09 8.25
N HIS A 132 15.00 35.54 7.68
CA HIS A 132 15.95 36.41 8.36
C HIS A 132 16.03 37.74 7.60
N PRO A 133 16.10 38.87 8.33
CA PRO A 133 15.71 40.21 7.88
C PRO A 133 16.59 40.84 6.81
#